data_AF-A0A7H1N2F1-F1
#
_entry.id   AF-A0A7H1N2F1-F1
#
_cell.length_a   1.000
_cell.length_b   1.000
_cell.length_c   1.000
_cell.angle_alpha   90.00
_cell.angle_beta   90.00
_cell.angle_gamma   90.00
#
_symmetry.space_group_name_H-M   'P 1'
#
loop_
_entity.id
_entity.type
_entity.pdbx_description
1 polymer ?
#
loop_
_entity_poly.entity_id
_entity_poly.type
_entity_poly.pdbx_seq_one_letter_code
_entity_poly.pdbx_strand_id
1 'polypeptide(L)'
;MVPNLVTCQSDAVAATATVTFVAERLRTTARVTLGAGVAPTLLSIARQHGVPILFTCEVGGCGACLVRVVPATDATQPVALTDSEEFLLPVLARQSVSTGKGEEPRSPAGCLRLACQYVVGPGEITVAFSDAMAAG
;
A
#
# COMPACT_ATOMS: atom_id res chain seq x y z
N MET A 1 -19.84 -18.30 -46.44
CA MET A 1 -18.64 -17.45 -46.32
C MET A 1 -18.97 -16.31 -45.38
N VAL A 2 -18.63 -16.45 -44.10
CA VAL A 2 -18.87 -15.45 -43.06
C VAL A 2 -17.52 -15.26 -42.34
N PRO A 3 -17.16 -14.02 -41.99
CA PRO A 3 -15.77 -13.58 -41.99
C PRO A 3 -15.03 -13.88 -40.69
N ASN A 4 -13.72 -13.89 -40.88
CA ASN A 4 -12.62 -14.03 -39.93
C ASN A 4 -12.91 -13.36 -38.56
N LEU A 5 -12.90 -14.17 -37.50
CA LEU A 5 -12.77 -13.70 -36.12
C LEU A 5 -11.38 -13.10 -35.96
N VAL A 6 -11.28 -11.79 -36.16
CA VAL A 6 -10.14 -11.00 -35.71
C VAL A 6 -10.09 -11.12 -34.20
N THR A 7 -9.19 -11.98 -33.71
CA THR A 7 -8.71 -11.87 -32.34
C THR A 7 -8.03 -10.53 -32.21
N CYS A 8 -8.74 -9.56 -31.62
CA CYS A 8 -8.10 -8.44 -30.94
C CYS A 8 -7.31 -9.02 -29.77
N GLN A 9 -6.16 -9.64 -30.06
CA GLN A 9 -5.08 -9.75 -29.10
C GLN A 9 -4.62 -8.31 -28.89
N SER A 10 -5.33 -7.63 -27.99
CA SER A 10 -4.92 -6.37 -27.43
C SER A 10 -3.55 -6.62 -26.83
N ASP A 11 -2.54 -6.09 -27.50
CA ASP A 11 -1.25 -5.75 -26.93
C ASP A 11 -1.50 -4.71 -25.82
N ALA A 12 -2.16 -5.15 -24.75
CA ALA A 12 -2.20 -4.42 -23.51
C ALA A 12 -0.86 -4.75 -22.87
N VAL A 13 0.09 -3.83 -22.99
CA VAL A 13 1.10 -3.65 -21.95
C VAL A 13 0.30 -3.45 -20.67
N ALA A 14 -0.01 -4.57 -20.01
CA ALA A 14 -0.91 -4.60 -18.87
C ALA A 14 -0.27 -3.69 -17.84
N ALA A 15 -0.98 -2.63 -17.47
CA ALA A 15 -0.62 -1.74 -16.39
C ALA A 15 -0.59 -2.59 -15.11
N THR A 16 0.55 -3.23 -14.87
CA THR A 16 0.78 -4.17 -13.78
C THR A 16 1.30 -3.36 -12.60
N ALA A 17 0.76 -3.66 -11.43
CA ALA A 17 1.22 -3.06 -10.19
C ALA A 17 1.90 -4.15 -9.35
N THR A 18 3.12 -3.89 -8.91
CA THR A 18 3.83 -4.76 -7.98
C THR A 18 3.89 -4.10 -6.62
N VAL A 19 3.33 -4.79 -5.62
CA VAL A 19 3.29 -4.34 -4.23
C VAL A 19 4.13 -5.28 -3.39
N THR A 20 5.16 -4.76 -2.75
CA THR A 20 6.00 -5.52 -1.82
C THR A 20 5.67 -5.12 -0.40
N PHE A 21 4.98 -5.97 0.35
CA PHE A 21 4.68 -5.78 1.76
C PHE A 21 5.87 -6.20 2.61
N VAL A 22 6.32 -5.32 3.50
CA VAL A 22 7.44 -5.53 4.41
C VAL A 22 6.94 -5.33 5.84
N ALA A 23 6.85 -6.41 6.59
CA ALA A 23 6.54 -6.34 8.01
C ALA A 23 7.85 -6.11 8.79
N GLU A 24 7.96 -4.98 9.47
CA GLU A 24 9.20 -4.57 10.15
C GLU A 24 9.69 -5.60 11.18
N ARG A 25 8.75 -6.27 11.86
CA ARG A 25 9.03 -7.21 12.94
C ARG A 25 9.17 -8.66 12.50
N LEU A 26 8.48 -9.06 11.44
CA LEU A 26 8.40 -10.47 11.05
C LEU A 26 9.54 -10.89 10.11
N ARG A 27 10.33 -9.94 9.57
CA ARG A 27 11.32 -10.17 8.50
C ARG A 27 10.78 -10.97 7.31
N THR A 28 9.46 -11.02 7.18
CA THR A 28 8.75 -11.66 6.08
C THR A 28 8.35 -10.58 5.10
N THR A 29 8.64 -10.83 3.82
CA THR A 29 8.20 -9.98 2.72
C THR A 29 7.20 -10.75 1.88
N ALA A 30 6.09 -10.10 1.54
CA ALA A 30 5.09 -10.64 0.63
C ALA A 30 5.05 -9.77 -0.62
N ARG A 31 5.43 -10.33 -1.77
CA ARG A 31 5.38 -9.64 -3.05
C ARG A 31 4.12 -10.08 -3.80
N VAL A 32 3.32 -9.11 -4.19
CA VAL A 32 2.05 -9.32 -4.89
C VAL A 32 2.10 -8.56 -6.20
N THR A 33 1.77 -9.24 -7.29
CA THR A 33 1.65 -8.62 -8.61
C THR A 33 0.18 -8.62 -9.01
N LEU A 34 -0.35 -7.44 -9.29
CA LEU A 34 -1.73 -7.20 -9.69
C LEU A 34 -1.78 -6.99 -11.20
N GLY A 35 -2.69 -7.71 -11.85
CA GLY A 35 -3.01 -7.51 -13.27
C GLY A 35 -3.86 -6.26 -13.50
N ALA A 36 -3.95 -5.83 -14.76
CA ALA A 36 -4.78 -4.69 -15.16
C ALA A 36 -6.26 -4.95 -14.85
N GLY A 37 -6.84 -4.14 -13.95
CA GLY A 37 -8.21 -4.26 -13.45
C GLY A 37 -8.51 -3.19 -12.41
N VAL A 38 -9.76 -3.12 -11.91
CA VAL A 38 -10.20 -2.19 -10.85
C VAL A 38 -9.16 -2.22 -9.74
N ALA A 39 -8.46 -1.11 -9.49
CA ALA A 39 -7.37 -1.04 -8.53
C ALA A 39 -7.93 -1.12 -7.09
N PRO A 40 -7.79 -2.25 -6.38
CA PRO A 40 -8.19 -2.32 -4.98
C PRO A 40 -7.29 -1.43 -4.10
N THR A 41 -7.83 -0.99 -2.96
CA THR A 41 -7.04 -0.30 -1.94
C THR A 41 -5.94 -1.21 -1.39
N LEU A 42 -4.85 -0.63 -0.87
CA LEU A 42 -3.76 -1.42 -0.26
C LEU A 42 -4.27 -2.37 0.82
N LEU A 43 -5.24 -1.93 1.62
CA LEU A 43 -5.88 -2.76 2.64
C LEU A 43 -6.59 -3.99 2.03
N SER A 44 -7.30 -3.79 0.91
CA SER A 44 -8.00 -4.88 0.23
C SER A 44 -7.01 -5.91 -0.32
N ILE A 45 -5.90 -5.45 -0.91
CA ILE A 45 -4.83 -6.33 -1.42
C ILE A 45 -4.20 -7.11 -0.28
N ALA A 46 -3.85 -6.43 0.81
CA ALA A 46 -3.27 -7.06 1.99
C ALA A 46 -4.19 -8.16 2.54
N ARG A 47 -5.49 -7.89 2.65
CA ARG A 47 -6.48 -8.87 3.13
C ARG A 47 -6.62 -10.07 2.21
N GLN A 48 -6.66 -9.85 0.89
CA GLN A 48 -6.73 -10.94 -0.10
C GLN A 48 -5.51 -11.86 -0.07
N HIS A 49 -4.33 -11.30 0.23
CA HIS A 49 -3.07 -12.03 0.28
C HIS A 49 -2.64 -12.44 1.70
N GLY A 50 -3.50 -12.29 2.70
CA GLY A 50 -3.23 -12.71 4.08
C GLY A 50 -2.15 -11.89 4.81
N VAL A 51 -1.90 -10.66 4.37
CA VAL A 51 -0.96 -9.74 5.03
C VAL A 51 -1.62 -9.10 6.25
N PRO A 52 -1.06 -9.23 7.47
CA PRO A 52 -1.69 -8.81 8.71
C PRO A 52 -1.52 -7.30 8.98
N ILE A 53 -2.12 -6.47 8.13
CA ILE A 53 -2.21 -5.02 8.37
C ILE A 53 -3.34 -4.75 9.36
N LEU A 54 -3.08 -3.95 10.39
CA LEU A 54 -4.11 -3.54 11.34
C LEU A 54 -5.12 -2.60 10.69
N PHE A 55 -6.40 -2.80 10.96
CA PHE A 55 -7.47 -1.92 10.53
C PHE A 55 -8.62 -1.98 11.53
N THR A 56 -9.40 -0.91 11.65
CA THR A 56 -10.62 -0.91 12.48
C THR A 56 -11.81 -0.25 11.80
N CYS A 57 -11.62 0.87 11.10
CA CYS A 57 -12.75 1.63 10.55
C CYS A 57 -12.95 1.47 9.04
N GLU A 58 -11.91 1.11 8.28
CA GLU A 58 -11.89 1.07 6.79
C GLU A 58 -12.22 2.40 6.07
N VAL A 59 -12.68 3.44 6.78
CA VAL A 59 -13.07 4.75 6.23
C VAL A 59 -12.03 5.86 6.43
N GLY A 60 -10.82 5.53 6.91
CA GLY A 60 -9.77 6.53 7.13
C GLY A 60 -9.92 7.41 8.39
N GLY A 61 -10.75 7.04 9.37
CA GLY A 61 -10.96 7.83 10.59
C GLY A 61 -10.13 7.41 11.82
N CYS A 62 -9.50 6.24 11.80
CA CYS A 62 -8.86 5.64 12.99
C CYS A 62 -7.33 5.67 13.00
N GLY A 63 -6.68 5.80 11.84
CA GLY A 63 -5.23 5.71 11.73
C GLY A 63 -4.60 4.31 11.93
N ALA A 64 -5.39 3.26 12.24
CA ALA A 64 -4.84 1.92 12.54
C ALA A 64 -4.11 1.26 11.36
N CYS A 65 -4.53 1.57 10.13
CA CYS A 65 -3.93 1.07 8.89
C CYS A 65 -2.79 1.96 8.35
N LEU A 66 -2.08 2.62 9.26
CA LEU A 66 -0.93 3.46 8.90
C LEU A 66 0.18 2.60 8.31
N VAL A 67 0.61 2.96 7.10
CA VAL A 67 1.69 2.30 6.37
C VAL A 67 2.64 3.34 5.80
N ARG A 68 3.88 2.93 5.56
CA ARG A 68 4.87 3.73 4.83
C ARG A 68 5.00 3.17 3.42
N VAL A 69 4.64 3.99 2.43
CA VAL A 69 4.76 3.62 1.02
C VAL A 69 6.03 4.24 0.46
N VAL A 70 6.88 3.38 -0.10
CA VAL A 70 8.12 3.73 -0.79
C VAL A 70 7.96 3.33 -2.25
N PRO A 71 7.75 4.28 -3.17
CA PRO A 71 7.77 3.96 -4.59
C PRO A 71 9.19 3.54 -5.03
N ALA A 72 9.29 2.56 -5.92
CA ALA A 72 10.58 2.10 -6.43
C ALA A 72 11.22 3.10 -7.40
N THR A 73 10.42 3.96 -8.00
CA THR A 73 10.85 5.01 -8.94
C THR A 73 10.11 6.32 -8.62
N ASP A 74 10.76 7.47 -8.81
CA ASP A 74 10.12 8.80 -8.71
C ASP A 74 8.95 9.01 -9.68
N ALA A 75 8.76 8.12 -10.66
CA ALA A 75 7.66 8.14 -11.61
C ALA A 75 6.30 7.76 -10.99
N THR A 76 6.28 7.16 -9.79
CA THR A 76 5.00 6.91 -9.09
C THR A 76 4.50 8.23 -8.54
N GLN A 77 3.54 8.84 -9.25
CA GLN A 77 2.99 10.13 -8.85
C GLN A 77 2.45 10.08 -7.41
N PRO A 78 2.73 11.10 -6.59
CA PRO A 78 2.17 11.18 -5.26
C PRO A 78 0.65 11.28 -5.40
N VAL A 79 -0.05 10.21 -5.00
CA VAL A 79 -1.51 10.23 -4.87
C VAL A 79 -1.86 11.37 -3.92
N ALA A 80 -2.84 12.21 -4.26
CA ALA A 80 -3.28 13.27 -3.36
C ALA A 80 -3.68 12.68 -2.00
N LEU A 81 -3.36 13.37 -0.91
CA LEU A 81 -3.87 13.01 0.40
C LEU A 81 -5.37 13.32 0.43
N THR A 82 -6.14 12.45 1.08
CA THR A 82 -7.54 12.77 1.40
C THR A 82 -7.60 13.73 2.60
N ASP A 83 -8.69 14.50 2.75
CA ASP A 83 -8.86 15.42 3.89
C ASP A 83 -8.68 14.71 5.25
N SER A 84 -9.14 13.46 5.36
CA SER A 84 -8.96 12.63 6.56
C SER A 84 -7.50 12.25 6.81
N GLU A 85 -6.74 11.98 5.75
CA GLU A 85 -5.30 11.70 5.86
C GLU A 85 -4.53 12.96 6.26
N GLU A 86 -4.84 14.12 5.68
CA GLU A 86 -4.17 15.38 5.99
C GLU A 86 -4.34 15.78 7.47
N PHE A 87 -5.51 15.49 8.06
CA PHE A 87 -5.75 15.73 9.47
C PHE A 87 -5.04 14.71 10.40
N LEU A 88 -5.09 13.42 10.06
CA LEU A 88 -4.59 12.35 10.95
C LEU A 88 -3.09 12.13 10.89
N LEU A 89 -2.47 12.23 9.70
CA LEU A 89 -1.05 11.89 9.52
C LEU A 89 -0.11 12.73 10.40
N PRO A 90 -0.27 14.06 10.55
CA PRO A 90 0.61 14.86 11.41
C PRO A 90 0.51 14.46 12.88
N VAL A 91 -0.67 14.05 13.35
CA VAL A 91 -0.90 13.62 14.74
C VAL A 91 -0.23 12.27 14.97
N LEU A 92 -0.43 11.31 14.07
CA LEU A 92 0.16 9.97 14.15
C LEU A 92 1.69 10.02 14.04
N ALA A 93 2.23 10.88 13.17
CA ALA A 93 3.66 11.08 13.02
C ALA A 93 4.30 11.72 14.26
N ARG A 94 3.57 12.52 15.04
CA ARG A 94 4.06 13.07 16.32
C ARG A 94 4.02 12.03 17.44
N GLN A 95 3.00 11.17 17.46
CA GLN A 95 2.85 10.10 18.44
C GLN A 95 3.93 9.01 18.30
N SER A 96 4.38 8.72 17.07
CA SER A 96 5.49 7.79 16.85
C SER A 96 6.81 8.32 17.42
N VAL A 97 7.04 9.64 17.36
CA VAL A 97 8.21 10.31 17.95
C VAL A 97 8.13 10.33 19.48
N SER A 98 6.95 10.59 20.06
CA SER A 98 6.80 10.75 21.52
C SER A 98 6.83 9.44 22.30
N THR A 99 6.54 8.30 21.67
CA THR A 99 6.39 7.00 22.36
C THR A 99 7.74 6.26 22.55
N GLY A 100 8.87 6.82 22.10
CA GLY A 100 10.19 6.22 22.37
C GLY A 100 10.43 4.83 21.73
N LYS A 101 9.53 4.34 20.87
CA LYS A 101 9.78 3.26 19.89
C LYS A 101 10.56 3.81 18.67
N GLY A 102 11.48 4.74 18.93
CA GLY A 102 12.33 5.36 17.93
C GLY A 102 13.50 4.45 17.60
N GLU A 103 13.22 3.32 16.95
CA GLU A 103 14.16 2.91 15.92
C GLU A 103 13.84 3.84 14.75
N GLU A 104 14.72 4.83 14.51
CA GLU A 104 14.71 5.57 13.24
C GLU A 104 14.55 4.53 12.14
N PRO A 105 13.49 4.58 11.32
CA PRO A 105 13.39 3.66 10.20
C PRO A 105 14.64 3.90 9.35
N ARG A 106 15.55 2.94 9.40
CA ARG A 106 16.83 2.93 8.70
C ARG A 106 16.53 2.85 7.20
N SER A 107 16.23 4.01 6.58
CA SER A 107 15.96 4.24 5.15
C SER A 107 14.58 3.75 4.63
N PRO A 108 14.06 4.22 3.47
CA PRO A 108 14.30 5.44 2.68
C PRO A 108 13.11 6.44 2.80
N ALA A 109 13.18 7.57 2.10
CA ALA A 109 12.17 8.65 2.04
C ALA A 109 10.80 8.19 1.48
N GLY A 110 10.06 7.40 2.26
CA GLY A 110 8.70 6.96 1.95
C GLY A 110 7.63 7.83 2.59
N CYS A 111 6.50 7.99 1.90
CA CYS A 111 5.35 8.75 2.37
C CYS A 111 4.49 7.89 3.32
N LEU A 112 4.08 8.46 4.45
CA LEU A 112 3.08 7.83 5.32
C LEU A 112 1.70 7.94 4.68
N ARG A 113 0.95 6.83 4.63
CA ARG A 113 -0.40 6.74 4.06
C ARG A 113 -1.29 5.82 4.89
N LEU A 114 -2.60 5.97 4.73
CA LEU A 114 -3.56 5.02 5.27
C LEU A 114 -3.86 3.96 4.20
N ALA A 115 -3.59 2.68 4.49
CA ALA A 115 -3.78 1.60 3.52
C ALA A 115 -5.23 1.45 3.04
N CYS A 116 -6.21 1.87 3.85
CA CYS A 116 -7.62 1.88 3.44
C CYS A 116 -7.96 2.94 2.39
N GLN A 117 -7.26 4.08 2.38
CA GLN A 117 -7.52 5.19 1.46
C GLN A 117 -6.58 5.19 0.25
N TYR A 118 -5.46 4.47 0.33
CA TYR A 118 -4.47 4.43 -0.74
C TYR A 118 -4.87 3.44 -1.84
N VAL A 119 -5.09 3.98 -3.04
CA VAL A 119 -5.32 3.20 -4.26
C VAL A 119 -3.98 2.98 -4.96
N VAL A 120 -3.70 1.72 -5.29
CA VAL A 120 -2.44 1.34 -5.95
C VAL A 120 -2.51 1.70 -7.43
N GLY A 121 -1.62 2.59 -7.86
CA GLY A 121 -1.40 2.87 -9.28
C GLY A 121 -0.50 1.83 -9.95
N PRO A 122 -0.35 1.90 -11.29
CA PRO A 122 0.62 1.06 -11.99
C PRO A 122 2.05 1.39 -11.56
N GLY A 123 2.93 0.38 -11.57
CA GLY A 123 4.33 0.51 -11.16
C GLY A 123 4.70 -0.37 -9.97
N GLU A 124 5.85 -0.12 -9.36
CA GLU A 124 6.37 -0.90 -8.23
C GLU A 124 6.43 -0.04 -6.97
N ILE A 125 5.81 -0.53 -5.89
CA ILE A 125 5.81 0.10 -4.58
C ILE A 125 6.20 -0.91 -3.50
N THR A 126 6.89 -0.43 -2.48
CA THR A 126 7.20 -1.16 -1.25
C THR A 126 6.43 -0.54 -0.10
N VAL A 127 5.71 -1.36 0.65
CA VAL A 127 4.84 -0.94 1.74
C VAL A 127 5.39 -1.52 3.03
N ALA A 128 5.99 -0.67 3.86
CA ALA A 128 6.45 -1.01 5.18
C ALA A 128 5.36 -0.73 6.22
N PHE A 129 5.12 -1.66 7.12
CA PHE A 129 4.12 -1.51 8.18
C PHE A 129 4.59 -2.17 9.48
N SER A 130 4.17 -1.58 10.59
CA SER A 130 4.43 -2.12 11.91
C SER A 130 3.32 -3.11 12.25
N ASP A 131 3.66 -4.39 12.37
CA ASP A 131 2.76 -5.37 12.96
C ASP A 131 2.62 -5.06 14.47
N ALA A 132 1.39 -5.04 14.98
CA ALA A 132 1.18 -5.04 16.44
C ALA A 132 0.79 -6.43 16.97
N MET A 133 0.51 -7.41 16.11
CA MET A 133 0.01 -8.71 16.54
C MET A 133 0.09 -9.78 15.44
N ALA A 134 1.26 -10.41 15.31
CA ALA A 134 1.38 -11.82 14.97
C ALA A 134 1.80 -12.59 16.23
N ALA A 135 0.90 -12.62 17.21
CA ALA A 135 0.95 -13.54 18.33
C ALA A 135 -0.49 -13.92 18.68
N GLY A 136 -0.88 -15.13 18.27
CA GLY A 136 -2.21 -15.72 18.47
C GLY A 136 -2.55 -16.68 17.36
#